data_AF-A0A2A2QMN6-F1
#
_entry.id   AF-A0A2A2QMN6-F1
#
_cell.length_a   1.000
_cell.length_b   1.000
_cell.length_c   1.000
_cell.angle_alpha   90.00
_cell.angle_beta   90.00
_cell.angle_gamma   90.00
#
_symmetry.space_group_name_H-M   'P 1'
#
loop_
_entity.id
_entity.type
_entity.pdbx_description
1 polymer ?
#
loop_
_entity_poly.entity_id
_entity_poly.type
_entity_poly.pdbx_seq_one_letter_code
_entity_poly.pdbx_strand_id
1 'polypeptide(L)' 'MLVEEAESGTIKLNLPKRRPPSFDIDQLGRNAPCPCGSGKKYKQCCGREG' A
#
# COMPACT_ATOMS: atom_id res chain seq x y z
N MET A 1 12.55 21.76 38.21
CA MET A 1 12.34 22.59 37.00
C MET A 1 11.88 21.66 35.90
N LEU A 2 10.91 22.13 35.12
CA LEU A 2 10.00 21.37 34.28
C LEU A 2 10.76 20.54 33.23
N VAL A 3 10.37 19.28 33.07
CA VAL A 3 10.89 18.38 32.03
C VAL A 3 10.29 18.80 30.68
N GLU A 4 11.14 19.09 29.69
CA GLU A 4 10.73 19.46 28.34
C GLU A 4 10.14 18.23 27.62
N GLU A 5 8.85 18.29 27.31
CA GLU A 5 8.17 17.29 26.50
C GLU A 5 8.72 17.32 25.08
N ALA A 6 9.31 16.20 24.65
CA ALA A 6 9.69 15.99 23.26
C ALA A 6 8.41 15.89 22.41
N GLU A 7 7.85 17.04 22.03
CA GLU A 7 6.79 17.15 21.04
C GLU A 7 7.33 16.57 19.74
N SER A 8 6.95 15.32 19.48
CA SER A 8 7.22 14.62 18.24
C SER A 8 6.60 15.40 17.10
N GLY A 9 7.41 16.25 16.47
CA GLY A 9 7.02 17.18 15.44
C GLY A 9 6.26 16.47 14.33
N THR A 10 5.04 16.90 14.08
CA THR A 10 4.22 16.39 12.99
C THR A 10 4.83 16.83 11.65
N ILE A 11 5.58 15.93 11.01
CA ILE A 11 6.12 16.17 9.68
C ILE A 11 4.93 16.12 8.69
N LYS A 12 4.47 17.29 8.24
CA LYS A 12 3.41 17.41 7.24
C LYS A 12 3.96 17.01 5.86
N LEU A 13 3.94 15.71 5.57
CA LEU A 13 4.37 15.19 4.28
C LEU A 13 3.33 15.53 3.20
N ASN A 14 3.72 16.36 2.23
CA ASN A 14 2.90 16.70 1.07
C ASN A 14 2.97 15.56 0.03
N LEU A 15 2.29 14.45 0.31
CA LEU A 15 2.23 13.33 -0.62
C LEU A 15 1.20 13.65 -1.72
N PRO A 16 1.56 13.64 -3.01
CA PRO A 16 0.57 13.76 -4.07
C PRO A 16 -0.45 12.62 -3.91
N LYS A 17 -1.75 12.95 -3.96
CA LYS A 17 -2.87 12.00 -3.98
C LYS A 17 -2.77 11.15 -5.26
N ARG A 18 -1.83 10.20 -5.29
CA ARG A 18 -1.84 9.12 -6.26
C ARG A 18 -3.03 8.26 -5.87
N ARG A 19 -4.16 8.46 -6.53
CA ARG A 19 -5.21 7.44 -6.51
C ARG A 19 -4.51 6.16 -6.97
N PRO A 20 -4.57 5.06 -6.20
CA PRO A 20 -4.12 3.80 -6.75
C PRO A 20 -4.87 3.64 -8.08
N PRO A 21 -4.20 3.29 -9.17
CA PRO A 21 -4.90 2.89 -10.38
C PRO A 21 -6.03 1.94 -9.97
N SER A 22 -7.27 2.28 -10.33
CA SER A 22 -8.41 1.39 -10.16
C SER A 22 -8.13 0.18 -11.05
N PHE A 23 -7.35 -0.76 -10.53
CA PHE A 23 -7.15 -2.03 -11.18
C PHE A 23 -8.41 -2.83 -10.89
N ASP A 24 -9.24 -3.01 -11.92
CA ASP A 24 -10.34 -3.94 -11.90
C ASP A 24 -9.78 -5.32 -11.56
N ILE A 25 -9.93 -5.74 -10.30
CA ILE A 25 -9.44 -7.04 -9.81
C ILE A 25 -10.09 -8.18 -10.61
N ASP A 26 -11.28 -7.95 -11.15
CA ASP A 26 -12.00 -8.87 -12.03
C ASP A 26 -11.25 -9.15 -13.35
N GLN A 27 -10.59 -8.11 -13.92
CA GLN A 27 -9.77 -8.25 -15.13
C GLN A 27 -8.31 -8.59 -14.84
N LEU A 28 -7.91 -8.64 -13.56
CA LEU A 28 -6.54 -8.95 -13.18
C LEU A 28 -6.25 -10.44 -13.41
N GLY A 29 -5.66 -10.75 -14.56
CA GLY A 29 -5.25 -12.10 -14.88
C GLY A 29 -4.40 -12.73 -13.76
N ARG A 30 -4.65 -14.01 -13.44
CA ARG A 30 -4.01 -14.75 -12.33
C ARG A 30 -2.47 -14.69 -12.30
N ASN A 31 -1.81 -14.47 -13.44
CA ASN A 31 -0.34 -14.37 -13.55
C ASN A 31 0.22 -12.94 -13.41
N ALA A 32 -0.63 -11.91 -13.37
CA ALA A 32 -0.21 -10.51 -13.24
C ALA A 32 0.44 -10.24 -11.88
N PRO A 33 1.29 -9.19 -11.75
CA PRO A 33 1.83 -8.75 -10.46
C PRO A 33 0.70 -8.38 -9.49
N CYS A 34 0.87 -8.70 -8.21
CA CYS A 34 -0.16 -8.50 -7.21
C CYS A 34 -0.27 -7.02 -6.80
N PRO A 35 -1.47 -6.41 -6.81
CA PRO A 35 -1.66 -4.98 -6.55
C PRO A 35 -1.37 -4.57 -5.11
N CYS A 36 -1.22 -5.53 -4.18
CA CYS A 36 -0.78 -5.24 -2.81
C CYS A 36 0.70 -4.83 -2.71
N GLY A 37 1.45 -4.84 -3.82
CA GLY A 37 2.86 -4.43 -3.82
C GLY A 37 3.83 -5.50 -3.31
N SER A 38 3.38 -6.75 -3.14
CA SER A 38 4.23 -7.84 -2.66
C SER A 38 5.27 -8.34 -3.67
N GLY A 39 5.20 -7.91 -4.92
CA GLY A 39 6.05 -8.39 -6.02
C GLY A 39 5.73 -9.81 -6.50
N LYS A 40 4.78 -10.51 -5.88
CA LYS A 40 4.34 -11.87 -6.25
C LYS A 40 3.27 -11.81 -7.35
N LYS A 41 3.08 -12.90 -8.08
CA LYS A 41 1.92 -13.06 -9.00
C LYS A 41 0.62 -13.09 -8.19
N TYR A 42 -0.47 -12.56 -8.74
CA TYR A 42 -1.78 -12.49 -8.07
C TYR A 42 -2.22 -13.85 -7.51
N LYS A 43 -2.14 -14.92 -8.32
CA LYS A 43 -2.46 -16.31 -7.91
C LYS A 43 -1.57 -16.89 -6.80
N GLN A 44 -0.42 -16.28 -6.52
CA GLN A 44 0.51 -16.69 -5.46
C GLN A 44 0.52 -15.70 -4.29
N CYS A 45 -0.39 -14.73 -4.29
CA CYS A 45 -0.53 -13.75 -3.22
C CYS A 45 -2.02 -13.59 -2.86
N CYS A 46 -2.66 -12.48 -3.23
CA CYS A 46 -4.05 -12.19 -2.84
C CYS A 46 -5.09 -13.07 -3.55
N GLY A 47 -4.77 -13.63 -4.72
CA GLY A 47 -5.64 -14.54 -5.47
C GLY A 47 -5.31 -16.01 -5.23
N ARG A 48 -4.68 -16.36 -4.10
CA ARG A 48 -4.52 -17.75 -3.68
C ARG A 48 -5.87 -18.24 -3.18
N GLU A 49 -6.53 -19.07 -3.99
CA GLU A 49 -7.61 -19.93 -3.52
C GLU A 49 -6.92 -21.00 -2.66
N GLY A 50 -7.35 -21.12 -1.40
CA GLY A 50 -6.80 -22.07 -0.45
C GLY A 50 -6.95 -23.51 -0.92
#